data_AF-A0A6A4MH54-F1
#
_entry.id   AF-A0A6A4MH54-F1
#
_cell.length_a   1.000
_cell.length_b   1.000
_cell.length_c   1.000
_cell.angle_alpha   90.00
_cell.angle_beta   90.00
_cell.angle_gamma   90.00
#
_symmetry.space_group_name_H-M   'P 1'
#
loop_
_entity.id
_entity.type
_entity.pdbx_description
1 polymer ?
#
loop_
_entity_poly.entity_id
_entity_poly.type
_entity_poly.pdbx_seq_one_letter_code
_entity_poly.pdbx_strand_id
1 'polypeptide(L)'
;MSMRRWACYPMLLGRVRRNFKHVVLVDVKEVLLLGDPLSRIRNRSPESVQLLSTEAGGAHNTNKQHGKRNSAKTQSRKPVNSAVVMGGARGVRRLSNAMLTEIVRVTTQHKKKNSVTESGLFNQLVGNEFILKNVNVVTSPSRFPI
;
A
#
# COMPACT_ATOMS: atom_id res chain seq x y z
N MET A 1 -0.52 -3.33 -16.26
CA MET A 1 0.73 -3.84 -15.67
C MET A 1 0.87 -3.55 -14.16
N SER A 2 -0.20 -3.19 -13.44
CA SER A 2 -0.04 -2.54 -12.13
C SER A 2 0.53 -3.45 -11.03
N MET A 3 0.17 -4.74 -11.00
CA MET A 3 0.62 -5.67 -9.94
C MET A 3 2.07 -6.16 -10.07
N ARG A 4 2.72 -6.02 -11.23
CA ARG A 4 4.07 -6.59 -11.46
C ARG A 4 5.13 -5.98 -10.54
N ARG A 5 5.01 -4.70 -10.18
CA ARG A 5 5.94 -4.02 -9.26
C ARG A 5 6.06 -4.71 -7.90
N TRP A 6 4.96 -5.29 -7.41
CA TRP A 6 4.92 -6.02 -6.15
C TRP A 6 5.73 -7.31 -6.17
N ALA A 7 5.92 -7.93 -7.34
CA ALA A 7 6.83 -9.07 -7.47
C ALA A 7 8.30 -8.64 -7.34
N CYS A 8 8.64 -7.43 -7.79
CA CYS A 8 10.01 -6.91 -7.75
C CYS A 8 10.41 -6.38 -6.36
N TYR A 9 9.46 -5.82 -5.59
CA TYR A 9 9.76 -5.20 -4.30
C TYR A 9 10.46 -6.15 -3.31
N PRO A 10 10.00 -7.39 -3.07
CA PRO A 10 10.74 -8.35 -2.25
C PRO A 10 12.18 -8.59 -2.72
N MET A 11 12.40 -8.68 -4.04
CA MET A 11 13.74 -8.92 -4.61
C MET A 11 14.67 -7.73 -4.39
N LEU A 12 14.19 -6.51 -4.62
CA LEU A 12 14.95 -5.28 -4.40
C LEU A 12 15.24 -5.10 -2.91
N LEU A 13 14.20 -5.20 -2.08
CA LEU A 13 14.33 -5.07 -0.63
C LEU A 13 15.20 -6.17 -0.03
N GLY A 14 15.26 -7.36 -0.63
CA GLY A 14 16.18 -8.43 -0.22
C GLY A 14 17.65 -8.07 -0.42
N ARG A 15 17.96 -7.30 -1.48
CA ARG A 15 19.32 -6.79 -1.76
C ARG A 15 19.67 -5.56 -0.94
N VAL A 16 18.69 -4.76 -0.56
CA VAL A 16 18.86 -3.66 0.40
C VAL A 16 19.25 -4.28 1.75
N ARG A 17 20.57 -4.35 2.00
CA ARG A 17 21.16 -4.84 3.26
C ARG A 17 20.58 -4.06 4.45
N ARG A 18 20.75 -4.59 5.66
CA ARG A 18 20.20 -4.03 6.92
C ARG A 18 20.75 -2.64 7.31
N ASN A 19 21.46 -1.96 6.41
CA ASN A 19 22.08 -0.65 6.62
C ASN A 19 21.06 0.49 6.51
N PHE A 20 19.92 0.27 5.85
CA PHE A 20 18.88 1.27 5.71
C PHE A 20 17.79 1.05 6.75
N LYS A 21 17.61 2.03 7.65
CA LYS A 21 16.56 2.01 8.68
C LYS A 21 15.18 2.18 8.05
N HIS A 22 15.07 3.02 7.03
CA HIS A 22 13.82 3.42 6.39
C HIS A 22 13.90 3.34 4.87
N VAL A 23 12.78 3.04 4.22
CA VAL A 23 12.66 2.90 2.77
C VAL A 23 11.33 3.51 2.32
N VAL A 24 11.32 4.07 1.11
CA VAL A 24 10.13 4.54 0.39
C VAL A 24 10.06 3.78 -0.93
N LEU A 25 8.90 3.21 -1.24
CA LEU A 25 8.55 2.67 -2.54
C LEU A 25 7.55 3.62 -3.19
N VAL A 26 7.84 4.04 -4.43
CA VAL A 26 7.06 5.02 -5.17
C VAL A 26 6.80 4.54 -6.60
N ASP A 27 5.56 4.73 -7.06
CA ASP A 27 5.26 4.72 -8.50
C ASP A 27 5.63 6.04 -9.14
N VAL A 28 6.80 6.08 -9.77
CA VAL A 28 7.30 7.28 -10.44
C VAL A 28 6.42 7.74 -11.62
N LYS A 29 5.45 6.92 -12.07
CA LYS A 29 4.50 7.33 -13.11
C LYS A 29 3.33 8.14 -12.59
N GLU A 30 2.95 7.91 -11.33
CA GLU A 30 1.72 8.45 -10.74
C GLU A 30 2.00 9.46 -9.63
N VAL A 31 3.25 9.55 -9.16
CA VAL A 31 3.63 10.25 -7.93
C VAL A 31 4.93 11.02 -8.14
N LEU A 32 4.92 12.30 -7.77
CA LEU A 32 6.10 13.12 -7.59
C LEU A 32 6.41 13.28 -6.09
N LEU A 33 7.67 13.08 -5.70
CA LEU A 33 8.09 13.35 -4.33
C LEU A 33 8.59 14.79 -4.22
N LEU A 34 7.85 15.63 -3.49
CA LEU A 34 8.26 17.00 -3.19
C LEU A 34 8.82 17.10 -1.77
N GLY A 35 10.09 17.50 -1.63
CA GLY A 35 10.79 17.64 -0.34
C GLY A 35 11.38 16.33 0.20
N ASP A 36 11.55 16.24 1.53
CA ASP A 36 12.10 15.06 2.21
C ASP A 36 10.97 14.17 2.80
N PRO A 37 10.58 13.07 2.13
CA PRO A 37 9.55 12.15 2.63
C PRO A 37 10.03 11.33 3.84
N LEU A 38 11.34 11.18 4.05
CA LEU A 38 11.91 10.39 5.14
C LEU A 38 11.82 11.12 6.48
N SER A 39 11.75 12.45 6.46
CA SER A 39 11.56 13.29 7.65
C SER A 39 10.39 12.80 8.53
N ARG A 40 9.28 12.35 7.92
CA ARG A 40 8.07 11.87 8.60
C ARG A 40 8.25 10.52 9.29
N ILE A 41 9.17 9.69 8.79
CA ILE A 41 9.39 8.32 9.29
C ILE A 41 10.68 8.16 10.09
N ARG A 42 11.57 9.16 10.12
CA ARG A 42 12.88 9.12 10.79
C ARG A 42 12.84 8.61 12.24
N ASN A 43 11.80 9.00 12.98
CA ASN A 43 11.62 8.64 14.40
C ASN A 43 10.73 7.39 14.61
N ARG A 44 10.35 6.68 13.55
CA ARG A 44 9.51 5.49 13.62
C ARG A 44 10.32 4.20 13.66
N SER A 45 9.69 3.13 14.16
CA SER A 45 10.33 1.82 14.30
C SER A 45 10.59 1.15 12.93
N PRO A 46 11.59 0.25 12.83
CA PRO A 46 11.89 -0.48 11.60
C PRO A 46 10.75 -1.37 11.07
N GLU A 47 9.74 -1.65 11.90
CA GLU A 47 8.57 -2.48 11.58
C GLU A 47 7.34 -1.66 11.20
N SER A 48 7.41 -0.35 11.36
CA SER A 48 6.30 0.55 11.02
C SER A 48 6.22 0.79 9.52
N VAL A 49 5.00 0.91 9.01
CA VAL A 49 4.72 1.32 7.63
C VAL A 49 3.71 2.46 7.68
N GLN A 50 4.07 3.58 7.07
CA GLN A 50 3.17 4.69 6.84
C GLN A 50 2.57 4.58 5.45
N LEU A 51 1.24 4.62 5.41
CA LEU A 51 0.47 4.64 4.18
C LEU A 51 -0.29 5.95 4.09
N LEU A 52 -0.47 6.43 2.86
CA LEU A 52 -1.24 7.65 2.62
C LEU A 52 -2.68 7.31 2.29
N SER A 53 -3.60 7.91 3.03
CA SER A 53 -5.00 7.93 2.63
C SER A 53 -5.20 8.95 1.52
N THR A 54 -5.92 8.53 0.47
CA THR A 54 -6.44 9.46 -0.52
C THR A 54 -7.65 10.14 0.09
N GLU A 55 -7.56 11.45 0.36
CA GLU A 55 -8.74 12.24 0.70
C GLU A 55 -9.56 12.47 -0.57
N ALA A 56 -10.89 12.44 -0.45
CA ALA A 56 -11.84 12.47 -1.57
C ALA A 56 -11.87 13.78 -2.39
N GLY A 57 -10.82 14.60 -2.36
CA GLY A 57 -10.77 15.93 -2.95
C GLY A 57 -9.62 16.20 -3.94
N GLY A 58 -8.81 15.22 -4.31
CA GLY A 58 -7.60 15.49 -5.10
C GLY A 58 -7.11 14.33 -5.97
N ALA A 59 -8.00 13.68 -6.73
CA ALA A 59 -7.59 12.83 -7.82
C ALA A 59 -8.50 13.09 -9.03
N HIS A 60 -7.89 13.65 -10.07
CA HIS A 60 -8.47 13.78 -11.39
C HIS A 60 -8.99 12.42 -11.86
N ASN A 61 -10.21 12.44 -12.41
CA ASN A 61 -11.01 11.34 -12.94
C ASN A 61 -10.25 10.10 -13.43
N THR A 62 -10.72 8.91 -13.01
CA THR A 62 -11.36 7.96 -13.93
C THR A 62 -12.39 7.09 -13.19
N ASN A 63 -13.60 7.05 -13.76
CA ASN A 63 -14.76 6.21 -13.39
C ASN A 63 -15.48 6.47 -12.06
N LYS A 64 -16.37 7.47 -12.10
CA LYS A 64 -17.65 7.40 -11.37
C LYS A 64 -18.48 6.24 -11.94
N GLN A 65 -18.50 5.09 -11.28
CA GLN A 65 -19.60 4.15 -11.43
C GLN A 65 -20.50 4.23 -10.20
N HIS A 66 -21.72 4.70 -10.46
CA HIS A 66 -22.86 4.71 -9.56
C HIS A 66 -23.14 3.28 -9.07
N GLY A 67 -22.96 3.03 -7.77
CA GLY A 67 -23.13 1.70 -7.18
C GLY A 67 -23.78 1.80 -5.80
N LYS A 68 -25.11 1.67 -5.81
CA LYS A 68 -26.06 1.54 -4.70
C LYS A 68 -25.44 1.10 -3.36
N ARG A 69 -25.50 2.01 -2.39
CA ARG A 69 -25.17 1.87 -0.96
C ARG A 69 -26.00 0.73 -0.37
N ASN A 70 -25.35 -0.32 0.15
CA ASN A 70 -25.86 -1.24 1.17
C ASN A 70 -24.74 -2.19 1.60
N SER A 71 -24.05 -1.90 2.69
CA SER A 71 -23.55 -2.94 3.61
C SER A 71 -23.14 -2.30 4.94
N ALA A 72 -23.60 -2.95 6.00
CA ALA A 72 -23.57 -2.50 7.38
C ALA A 72 -22.17 -2.59 8.01
N LYS A 73 -21.93 -1.70 8.98
CA LYS A 73 -20.93 -1.80 10.06
C LYS A 73 -19.64 -2.55 9.72
N THR A 74 -18.75 -1.91 8.99
CA THR A 74 -17.32 -2.09 9.20
C THR A 74 -16.69 -0.72 9.08
N GLN A 75 -15.97 -0.32 10.13
CA GLN A 75 -15.34 0.98 10.30
C GLN A 75 -14.76 1.48 8.97
N SER A 76 -15.31 2.58 8.45
CA SER A 76 -14.96 3.23 7.18
C SER A 76 -13.47 3.57 7.14
N ARG A 77 -12.60 2.60 6.81
CA ARG A 77 -11.19 2.84 6.57
C ARG A 77 -11.10 3.59 5.24
N LYS A 78 -10.62 4.84 5.27
CA LYS A 78 -10.40 5.66 4.06
C LYS A 78 -9.53 4.87 3.07
N PRO A 79 -9.82 4.92 1.76
CA PRO A 79 -9.02 4.22 0.77
C PRO A 79 -7.57 4.67 0.86
N VAL A 80 -6.68 3.68 0.86
CA VAL A 80 -5.24 3.86 0.98
C VAL A 80 -4.60 3.76 -0.39
N ASN A 81 -3.68 4.68 -0.66
CA ASN A 81 -2.93 4.75 -1.90
C ASN A 81 -1.82 3.69 -1.91
N SER A 82 -1.81 2.81 -2.92
CA SER A 82 -0.77 1.81 -3.11
C SER A 82 0.47 2.36 -3.83
N ALA A 83 0.39 3.55 -4.44
CA ALA A 83 1.48 4.16 -5.20
C ALA A 83 2.63 4.68 -4.32
N VAL A 84 2.39 4.90 -3.02
CA VAL A 84 3.42 5.31 -2.06
C VAL A 84 3.33 4.44 -0.82
N VAL A 85 4.43 3.74 -0.52
CA VAL A 85 4.59 2.96 0.70
C VAL A 85 5.91 3.35 1.33
N MET A 86 5.87 3.89 2.54
CA MET A 86 7.08 4.35 3.22
C MET A 86 7.11 3.83 4.65
N GLY A 87 8.30 3.60 5.19
CA GLY A 87 8.41 3.15 6.57
C GLY A 87 9.74 2.51 6.88
N GLY A 88 9.77 1.76 7.97
CA GLY A 88 10.92 0.96 8.32
C GLY A 88 11.16 -0.17 7.32
N ALA A 89 12.43 -0.44 7.00
CA ALA A 89 12.79 -1.41 5.96
C ALA A 89 12.21 -2.82 6.22
N ARG A 90 12.08 -3.23 7.50
CA ARG A 90 11.49 -4.54 7.85
C ARG A 90 9.99 -4.55 7.62
N GLY A 91 9.29 -3.49 8.04
CA GLY A 91 7.84 -3.34 7.85
C GLY A 91 7.48 -3.32 6.37
N VAL A 92 8.17 -2.50 5.57
CA VAL A 92 7.94 -2.38 4.13
C VAL A 92 8.20 -3.70 3.41
N ARG A 93 9.26 -4.44 3.79
CA ARG A 93 9.54 -5.77 3.23
C ARG A 93 8.45 -6.79 3.58
N ARG A 94 8.01 -6.84 4.84
CA ARG A 94 6.93 -7.73 5.28
C ARG A 94 5.62 -7.44 4.56
N LEU A 95 5.26 -6.16 4.42
CA LEU A 95 4.08 -5.74 3.66
C LEU A 95 4.20 -6.15 2.18
N SER A 96 5.36 -5.93 1.55
CA SER A 96 5.59 -6.31 0.16
C SER A 96 5.47 -7.82 -0.07
N ASN A 97 6.03 -8.62 0.84
CA ASN A 97 5.88 -10.08 0.81
C ASN A 97 4.42 -10.50 0.97
N ALA A 98 3.70 -9.90 1.93
CA ALA A 98 2.29 -10.19 2.16
C ALA A 98 1.42 -9.86 0.94
N MET A 99 1.68 -8.73 0.28
CA MET A 99 0.99 -8.34 -0.95
C MET A 99 1.29 -9.31 -2.09
N LEU A 100 2.54 -9.73 -2.27
CA LEU A 100 2.89 -10.73 -3.27
C LEU A 100 2.19 -12.07 -3.01
N THR A 101 2.15 -12.54 -1.76
CA THR A 101 1.43 -13.75 -1.38
C THR A 101 -0.07 -13.61 -1.65
N GLU A 102 -0.67 -12.46 -1.37
CA GLU A 102 -2.09 -12.22 -1.61
C GLU A 102 -2.41 -12.17 -3.11
N ILE A 103 -1.53 -11.59 -3.95
CA ILE A 103 -1.64 -11.67 -5.42
C ILE A 103 -1.62 -13.13 -5.87
N VAL A 104 -0.65 -13.92 -5.39
CA VAL A 104 -0.55 -15.35 -5.73
C VAL A 104 -1.79 -16.11 -5.24
N ARG A 105 -2.27 -15.85 -4.03
CA ARG A 105 -3.47 -16.48 -3.47
C ARG A 105 -4.70 -16.18 -4.32
N VAL A 106 -4.94 -14.92 -4.65
CA VAL A 106 -6.10 -14.52 -5.45
C VAL A 106 -6.01 -15.05 -6.87
N THR A 107 -4.83 -14.98 -7.50
CA THR A 107 -4.63 -15.51 -8.87
C THR A 107 -4.78 -17.03 -8.95
N THR A 108 -4.36 -17.79 -7.94
CA THR A 108 -4.49 -19.25 -7.90
C THR A 108 -5.89 -19.74 -7.51
N GLN A 109 -6.62 -18.98 -6.68
CA GLN A 109 -7.99 -19.32 -6.27
C GLN A 109 -9.05 -18.89 -7.30
N HIS A 110 -8.71 -18.01 -8.23
CA HIS A 110 -9.66 -17.51 -9.22
C HIS A 110 -9.92 -18.53 -10.35
N LYS A 111 -11.01 -19.28 -10.23
CA LYS A 111 -11.73 -19.92 -11.35
C LYS A 111 -12.71 -18.98 -12.08
N LYS A 112 -12.90 -17.72 -11.62
CA LYS A 112 -14.03 -16.85 -12.00
C LYS A 112 -13.63 -15.48 -12.60
N LYS A 113 -14.43 -15.03 -13.58
CA LYS A 113 -14.33 -13.91 -14.56
C LYS A 113 -14.06 -12.47 -14.06
N ASN A 114 -13.86 -12.21 -12.77
CA ASN A 114 -13.76 -10.83 -12.27
C ASN A 114 -12.32 -10.30 -12.29
N SER A 115 -12.12 -9.09 -12.85
CA SER A 115 -10.83 -8.40 -12.86
C SER A 115 -10.47 -7.91 -11.45
N VAL A 116 -9.32 -8.32 -10.94
CA VAL A 116 -8.79 -7.87 -9.64
C VAL A 116 -8.01 -6.56 -9.83
N THR A 117 -8.36 -5.53 -9.07
CA THR A 117 -7.62 -4.26 -9.05
C THR A 117 -6.59 -4.26 -7.93
N GLU A 118 -5.45 -3.64 -8.18
CA GLU A 118 -4.36 -3.56 -7.20
C GLU A 118 -4.74 -2.77 -5.95
N SER A 119 -5.43 -1.64 -6.11
CA SER A 119 -5.91 -0.83 -4.98
C SER A 119 -6.93 -1.59 -4.13
N GLY A 120 -7.78 -2.41 -4.75
CA GLY A 120 -8.72 -3.27 -4.04
C GLY A 120 -8.00 -4.31 -3.18
N LEU A 121 -7.02 -5.00 -3.78
CA LEU A 121 -6.22 -6.01 -3.09
C LEU A 121 -5.39 -5.40 -1.95
N PHE A 122 -4.78 -4.23 -2.20
CA PHE A 122 -3.98 -3.53 -1.21
C PHE A 122 -4.81 -3.05 -0.03
N ASN A 123 -5.99 -2.46 -0.27
CA ASN A 123 -6.90 -2.04 0.79
C ASN A 123 -7.43 -3.22 1.61
N GLN A 124 -7.73 -4.35 0.95
CA GLN A 124 -8.11 -5.59 1.63
C GLN A 124 -6.98 -6.11 2.54
N LEU A 125 -5.74 -6.11 2.04
CA LEU A 125 -4.56 -6.53 2.80
C LEU A 125 -4.34 -5.65 4.04
N VAL A 126 -4.40 -4.33 3.88
CA VAL A 126 -4.27 -3.35 4.97
C VAL A 126 -5.41 -3.46 5.99
N GLY A 127 -6.59 -3.89 5.54
CA GLY A 127 -7.72 -4.23 6.40
C GLY A 127 -7.53 -5.52 7.23
N ASN A 128 -6.58 -6.38 6.83
CA ASN A 128 -6.41 -7.70 7.41
C ASN A 128 -5.30 -7.75 8.47
N GLU A 129 -5.71 -7.62 9.73
CA GLU A 129 -4.80 -7.60 10.89
C GLU A 129 -4.06 -8.93 11.12
N PHE A 130 -4.65 -10.05 10.69
CA PHE A 130 -4.01 -11.37 10.82
C PHE A 130 -2.82 -11.50 9.88
N ILE A 131 -2.94 -11.02 8.64
CA ILE A 131 -1.85 -11.05 7.67
C ILE A 131 -0.74 -10.06 8.06
N LEU A 132 -1.11 -8.92 8.65
CA LEU A 132 -0.18 -7.85 9.01
C LEU A 132 0.22 -7.83 10.50
N LYS A 133 0.05 -8.94 11.23
CA LYS A 133 0.36 -9.05 12.67
C LYS A 133 1.76 -8.56 13.06
N ASN A 134 2.72 -8.64 12.15
CA ASN A 134 4.12 -8.23 12.35
C ASN A 134 4.48 -6.91 11.64
N VAL A 135 3.48 -6.10 11.27
CA VAL A 135 3.67 -4.82 10.57
C VAL A 135 2.82 -3.77 11.28
N ASN A 136 3.48 -2.73 11.80
CA ASN A 136 2.75 -1.63 12.43
C ASN A 136 2.30 -0.62 11.35
N VAL A 137 1.09 -0.80 10.82
CA VAL A 137 0.55 0.06 9.77
C VAL A 137 -0.07 1.32 10.38
N VAL A 138 0.42 2.47 9.92
CA VAL A 138 -0.06 3.80 10.29
C VAL A 138 -0.60 4.48 9.05
N THR A 139 -1.88 4.82 9.05
CA THR A 139 -2.50 5.54 7.95
C THR A 139 -2.49 7.04 8.25
N SER A 140 -2.00 7.86 7.32
CA SER A 140 -1.95 9.32 7.47
C SER A 140 -2.62 10.04 6.29
N PRO A 141 -3.32 11.16 6.52
CA PRO A 141 -3.83 11.98 5.44
C PRO A 141 -2.67 12.61 4.65
N SER A 142 -2.81 12.71 3.33
CA SER A 142 -1.86 13.44 2.49
C SER A 142 -1.94 14.93 2.81
N ARG A 143 -0.94 15.46 3.52
CA ARG A 143 -0.84 16.89 3.86
C ARG A 143 -0.05 17.72 2.83
N PHE A 144 0.48 17.09 1.79
CA PHE A 144 1.29 17.72 0.75
C PHE A 144 0.85 17.19 -0.62
N PRO A 145 0.91 18.02 -1.69
CA PRO A 145 0.75 17.53 -3.05
C PRO A 145 1.90 16.58 -3.35
N ILE A 146 1.52 15.41 -3.81
CA ILE A 146 2.35 14.36 -4.38
C ILE A 146 2.14 14.42 -5.89
#